data_AF-A0A924XM59-F1
#
_entry.id   AF-A0A924XM59-F1
#
_cell.length_a   1.000
_cell.length_b   1.000
_cell.length_c   1.000
_cell.angle_alpha   90.00
_cell.angle_beta   90.00
_cell.angle_gamma   90.00
#
_symmetry.space_group_name_H-M   'P 1'
#
loop_
_entity.id
_entity.type
_entity.pdbx_description
1 polymer ?
#
loop_
_entity_poly.entity_id
_entity_poly.type
_entity_poly.pdbx_seq_one_letter_code
_entity_poly.pdbx_strand_id
1 'polypeptide(L)'
;MLGNQSVVAVQRAVSELRAGRPVLLDWSGGPVLVAAADTLSPRLFTSFRAMPGATLVLTAERSAALGAASEGAVVLPLAGL
;
A
#
# COMPACT_ATOMS: atom_id res chain seq x y z
N MET A 1 11.99 -14.82 -26.61
CA MET A 1 12.18 -13.45 -26.08
C MET A 1 11.65 -13.43 -24.67
N LEU A 2 12.51 -13.18 -23.67
CA LEU A 2 12.06 -12.93 -22.30
C LEU A 2 11.26 -11.62 -22.32
N GLY A 3 10.04 -11.62 -21.78
CA GLY A 3 9.15 -10.46 -21.81
C GLY A 3 9.77 -9.21 -21.18
N ASN A 4 9.17 -8.04 -21.43
CA ASN A 4 9.60 -6.77 -20.83
C ASN A 4 9.71 -6.93 -19.30
N GLN A 5 10.93 -6.84 -18.78
CA GLN A 5 11.24 -7.11 -17.36
C GLN A 5 10.48 -6.19 -16.41
N SER A 6 10.27 -4.92 -16.81
CA SER A 6 9.49 -3.97 -16.01
C SER A 6 8.03 -4.38 -15.91
N VAL A 7 7.46 -4.90 -17.01
CA VAL A 7 6.07 -5.41 -17.00
C VAL A 7 5.97 -6.65 -16.11
N VAL A 8 6.94 -7.57 -16.20
CA VAL A 8 6.98 -8.76 -15.34
C VAL A 8 7.08 -8.37 -13.85
N ALA A 9 7.93 -7.40 -13.51
CA ALA A 9 8.08 -6.90 -12.15
C ALA A 9 6.77 -6.30 -11.60
N VAL A 10 6.06 -5.50 -12.40
CA VAL A 10 4.76 -4.93 -12.03
C VAL A 10 3.71 -6.03 -11.82
N GLN A 11 3.60 -6.97 -12.75
CA GLN A 11 2.64 -8.08 -12.62
C GLN A 11 2.91 -8.93 -11.39
N ARG A 12 4.20 -9.16 -11.07
CA ARG A 12 4.59 -9.85 -9.84
C ARG A 12 4.20 -9.04 -8.60
N ALA A 13 4.52 -7.76 -8.54
CA ALA A 13 4.18 -6.91 -7.40
C ALA A 13 2.66 -6.90 -7.13
N VAL A 14 1.84 -6.80 -8.19
CA VAL A 14 0.38 -6.88 -8.08
C VAL A 14 -0.07 -8.24 -7.52
N SER A 15 0.56 -9.33 -7.97
CA SER A 15 0.24 -10.69 -7.52
C SER A 15 0.60 -10.91 -6.05
N GLU A 16 1.75 -10.40 -5.60
CA GLU A 16 2.16 -10.45 -4.19
C GLU A 16 1.21 -9.67 -3.29
N LEU A 17 0.81 -8.45 -3.70
CA LEU A 17 -0.15 -7.63 -2.95
C LEU A 17 -1.51 -8.33 -2.81
N ARG A 18 -2.00 -8.98 -3.88
CA ARG A 18 -3.23 -9.80 -3.84
C ARG A 18 -3.11 -11.01 -2.93
N ALA A 19 -1.90 -11.55 -2.77
CA ALA A 19 -1.60 -12.65 -1.85
C ALA A 19 -1.35 -12.18 -0.41
N GLY A 20 -1.53 -10.88 -0.10
CA GLY A 20 -1.28 -10.32 1.23
C GLY A 20 0.20 -10.18 1.60
N ARG A 21 1.09 -10.22 0.60
CA ARG A 21 2.54 -10.08 0.80
C ARG A 21 2.97 -8.65 0.49
N PRO A 22 3.67 -7.97 1.42
CA PRO A 22 4.21 -6.64 1.17
C PRO A 22 5.25 -6.63 0.05
N VAL A 23 5.36 -5.51 -0.66
CA VAL A 23 6.35 -5.28 -1.71
C VAL A 23 7.14 -4.01 -1.42
N LEU A 24 8.41 -3.99 -1.83
CA LEU A 24 9.24 -2.79 -1.78
C LEU A 24 9.12 -2.07 -3.13
N LEU A 25 8.69 -0.81 -3.11
CA LEU A 25 8.70 0.05 -4.28
C LEU A 25 9.92 0.96 -4.20
N ASP A 26 10.70 1.01 -5.27
CA ASP A 26 11.81 1.96 -5.39
C ASP A 26 11.28 3.28 -5.96
N TRP A 27 11.64 4.40 -5.32
CA TRP A 27 11.24 5.75 -5.70
C TRP A 27 12.39 6.70 -5.46
N SER A 28 12.46 7.81 -6.20
CA SER A 28 13.44 8.88 -6.03
C SER A 28 13.49 9.47 -4.61
N GLY A 29 12.42 9.33 -3.82
CA GLY A 29 12.39 9.70 -2.40
C GLY A 29 12.94 8.63 -1.44
N GLY A 30 13.39 7.49 -1.96
CA GLY A 30 13.80 6.32 -1.20
C GLY A 30 12.80 5.16 -1.32
N PRO A 31 13.21 3.93 -0.94
CA PRO A 31 12.35 2.76 -1.04
C PRO A 31 11.21 2.82 -0.02
N VAL A 32 10.01 2.42 -0.46
CA VAL A 32 8.80 2.39 0.38
C VAL A 32 8.26 0.96 0.44
N LEU A 33 8.05 0.46 1.66
CA LEU A 33 7.39 -0.82 1.87
C LEU A 33 5.87 -0.62 1.80
N VAL A 34 5.19 -1.37 0.93
CA VAL A 34 3.75 -1.23 0.68
C VAL A 34 3.05 -2.57 0.90
N ALA A 35 1.89 -2.52 1.54
CA ALA A 35 0.96 -3.64 1.63
C ALA A 35 -0.44 -3.18 1.22
N ALA A 36 -1.24 -4.09 0.65
CA ALA A 36 -2.62 -3.80 0.31
C ALA A 36 -3.50 -3.92 1.55
N ALA A 37 -4.27 -2.86 1.86
CA ALA A 37 -5.12 -2.83 3.05
C ALA A 37 -6.18 -3.94 3.04
N ASP A 38 -6.72 -4.29 1.86
CA ASP A 38 -7.80 -5.28 1.73
C ASP A 38 -7.36 -6.72 2.04
N THR A 39 -6.06 -7.01 1.97
CA THR A 39 -5.48 -8.34 2.21
C THR A 39 -4.57 -8.38 3.43
N LEU A 40 -4.53 -7.29 4.21
CA LEU A 40 -3.61 -7.13 5.32
C LEU A 40 -4.04 -7.99 6.52
N SER A 41 -3.15 -8.88 6.96
CA SER A 41 -3.37 -9.65 8.19
C SER A 41 -3.19 -8.77 9.44
N PRO A 42 -3.82 -9.12 10.59
CA PRO A 42 -3.62 -8.39 11.84
C PRO A 42 -2.15 -8.29 12.26
N ARG A 43 -1.37 -9.37 12.07
CA ARG A 43 0.07 -9.39 12.37
C ARG A 43 0.86 -8.38 11.53
N LEU A 44 0.57 -8.30 10.24
CA LEU A 44 1.22 -7.32 9.36
C LEU A 44 0.76 -5.90 9.68
N PHE A 45 -0.52 -5.69 9.97
CA PHE A 45 -1.02 -4.39 10.42
C PHE A 45 -0.26 -3.90 11.66
N THR A 46 -0.10 -4.74 12.69
CA THR A 46 0.71 -4.41 13.87
C THR A 46 2.15 -4.07 13.51
N SER A 47 2.75 -4.81 12.56
CA SER A 47 4.13 -4.57 12.12
C SER A 47 4.29 -3.22 11.42
N PHE A 48 3.36 -2.87 10.53
CA PHE A 48 3.36 -1.57 9.86
C PHE A 48 3.08 -0.42 10.83
N ARG A 49 2.12 -0.59 11.74
CA ARG A 49 1.78 0.44 12.74
C ARG A 49 2.94 0.78 13.66
N ALA A 50 3.83 -0.18 13.93
CA ALA A 50 5.04 0.04 14.71
C ALA A 50 6.14 0.80 13.95
N MET A 51 6.04 0.94 12.62
CA MET A 51 7.02 1.67 11.81
C MET A 51 6.79 3.19 11.89
N PRO A 52 7.81 3.98 12.25
CA PRO A 52 7.71 5.43 12.22
C PRO A 52 7.35 5.93 10.81
N GLY A 53 6.36 6.83 10.73
CA GLY A 53 5.94 7.42 9.46
C GLY A 53 5.06 6.52 8.59
N ALA A 54 4.61 5.35 9.07
CA ALA A 54 3.65 4.54 8.35
C ALA A 54 2.31 5.27 8.16
N THR A 55 1.77 5.20 6.95
CA THR A 55 0.52 5.86 6.58
C THR A 55 -0.44 4.90 5.87
N LEU A 56 -1.73 5.04 6.14
CA LEU A 56 -2.80 4.49 5.32
C LEU A 56 -3.14 5.50 4.21
N VAL A 57 -3.09 5.05 2.96
CA VAL A 57 -3.45 5.86 1.80
C VAL A 57 -4.75 5.32 1.21
N LEU A 58 -5.75 6.19 1.08
CA LEU A 58 -7.05 5.87 0.49
C LEU A 58 -7.28 6.75 -0.74
N THR A 59 -7.87 6.19 -1.78
CA THR A 59 -8.37 7.00 -2.91
C THR A 59 -9.54 7.87 -2.44
N ALA A 60 -9.85 8.94 -3.20
CA ALA A 60 -11.01 9.78 -2.93
C ALA A 60 -12.31 8.95 -2.90
N GLU A 61 -12.50 8.04 -3.87
CA GLU A 61 -13.65 7.13 -3.90
C GLU A 61 -13.73 6.23 -2.67
N ARG A 62 -12.61 5.64 -2.23
CA ARG A 62 -12.58 4.77 -1.06
C ARG A 62 -12.88 5.54 0.22
N SER A 63 -12.38 6.77 0.33
CA SER A 63 -12.69 7.67 1.45
C SER A 63 -14.18 8.06 1.47
N ALA A 64 -14.75 8.42 0.31
CA ALA A 64 -16.15 8.78 0.19
C ALA A 64 -17.08 7.63 0.59
N ALA A 65 -16.73 6.39 0.21
CA ALA A 65 -17.45 5.18 0.63
C ALA A 65 -17.43 4.95 2.15
N LEU A 66 -16.46 5.52 2.87
CA LEU A 66 -16.35 5.49 4.33
C LEU A 66 -16.99 6.71 5.00
N GLY A 67 -17.67 7.57 4.25
CA GLY A 67 -18.35 8.78 4.75
C GLY A 67 -17.46 10.01 4.88
N ALA A 68 -16.21 9.96 4.38
CA ALA A 68 -15.30 11.09 4.38
C ALA A 68 -15.17 11.66 2.95
N ALA A 69 -15.78 12.82 2.70
CA ALA A 69 -15.63 13.53 1.42
C ALA A 69 -14.23 14.16 1.33
N SER A 70 -13.49 13.85 0.26
CA SER A 70 -12.18 14.41 -0.06
C SER A 70 -12.08 14.64 -1.56
N GLU A 71 -11.50 15.76 -1.97
CA GLU A 71 -11.21 16.07 -3.38
C GLU A 71 -10.03 15.25 -3.93
N GLY A 72 -9.26 14.58 -3.05
CA GLY A 72 -8.07 13.82 -3.43
C GLY A 72 -7.84 12.58 -2.57
N ALA A 73 -6.67 11.96 -2.76
CA ALA A 73 -6.25 10.86 -1.91
C ALA A 73 -6.13 11.31 -0.44
N VAL A 74 -6.63 10.50 0.47
CA VAL A 74 -6.54 10.73 1.91
C VAL A 74 -5.36 9.95 2.45
N VAL A 75 -4.50 10.62 3.23
CA VAL A 75 -3.35 10.02 3.89
C VAL A 75 -3.53 10.16 5.39
N LEU A 76 -3.61 9.03 6.09
CA LEU A 76 -3.80 8.98 7.54
C LEU A 76 -2.55 8.37 8.17
N PRO A 77 -2.01 8.95 9.25
CA PRO A 77 -1.01 8.27 10.06
C PRO A 77 -1.57 6.93 10.54
N LEU A 78 -0.80 5.86 10.36
CA LEU A 78 -1.17 4.56 10.90
C LEU A 78 -0.97 4.53 12.43
N ALA A 79 -0.08 5.39 12.92
CA ALA A 79 0.06 5.65 14.34
C ALA A 79 -1.23 6.29 14.88
N GLY A 80 -1.99 5.54 15.68
CA GLY A 80 -3.23 6.00 16.31
C GLY A 80 -4.50 5.29 15.83
N LEU A 81 -4.40 4.47 14.77
CA LEU A 81 -5.42 3.51 14.35
C LEU A 81 -5.15 2.16 15.02
#